data_AF-A0A418NDB0-F1
#
_entry.id   AF-A0A418NDB0-F1
#
_cell.length_a   1.000
_cell.length_b   1.000
_cell.length_c   1.000
_cell.angle_alpha   90.00
_cell.angle_beta   90.00
_cell.angle_gamma   90.00
#
_symmetry.space_group_name_H-M   'P 1'
#
loop_
_entity.id
_entity.type
_entity.pdbx_description
1 polymer ?
#
loop_
_entity_poly.entity_id
_entity_poly.type
_entity_poly.pdbx_seq_one_letter_code
_entity_poly.pdbx_strand_id
1 'polypeptide(L)'
;MSTIAAVVGRIMLAVIFILSGIGKIVDPAGTAEYIESVTTLPGSLALPTGVFELVLGLMLAVGLMTRVVAILLAGFTLLAAFFFHNELGDQAQLTAALKNLAMAGGLLLVFAYGQVRGSFDYMRERNRTRKAELRAAHAEGKAEGLATHTTAD
;
A
#
# COMPACT_ATOMS: atom_id res chain seq x y z
N MET A 1 20.76 -6.94 2.24
CA MET A 1 20.38 -7.43 0.90
C MET A 1 18.88 -7.65 0.77
N SER A 2 18.22 -8.42 1.63
CA SER A 2 16.77 -8.71 1.56
C SER A 2 15.85 -7.49 1.62
N THR A 3 16.20 -6.46 2.40
CA THR A 3 15.37 -5.24 2.52
C THR A 3 15.33 -4.40 1.25
N ILE A 4 16.46 -4.29 0.53
CA ILE A 4 16.53 -3.54 -0.73
C ILE A 4 15.66 -4.25 -1.78
N ALA A 5 15.80 -5.57 -1.90
CA ALA A 5 14.97 -6.37 -2.79
C ALA A 5 13.47 -6.25 -2.48
N ALA A 6 13.08 -6.21 -1.21
CA ALA A 6 11.69 -6.01 -0.80
C ALA A 6 11.14 -4.62 -1.19
N VAL A 7 11.94 -3.56 -1.01
CA VAL A 7 11.56 -2.20 -1.41
C VAL A 7 11.43 -2.09 -2.93
N VAL A 8 12.42 -2.61 -3.67
CA VAL A 8 12.40 -2.62 -5.13
C VAL A 8 11.19 -3.39 -5.65
N GLY A 9 10.94 -4.60 -5.15
CA GLY A 9 9.78 -5.40 -5.55
C GLY A 9 8.45 -4.69 -5.28
N ARG A 10 8.32 -4.00 -4.13
CA ARG A 10 7.14 -3.20 -3.82
C ARG A 10 6.94 -2.03 -4.79
N ILE A 11 8.02 -1.33 -5.15
CA ILE A 11 7.96 -0.23 -6.13
C ILE A 11 7.58 -0.77 -7.50
N MET A 12 8.15 -1.89 -7.94
CA MET A 12 7.80 -2.52 -9.22
C MET A 12 6.31 -2.88 -9.30
N LEU A 13 5.75 -3.46 -8.23
CA LEU A 13 4.32 -3.73 -8.16
C LEU A 13 3.50 -2.42 -8.18
N ALA A 14 3.90 -1.43 -7.39
CA ALA A 14 3.19 -0.16 -7.29
C ALA A 14 3.12 0.61 -8.63
N VAL A 15 4.22 0.62 -9.41
CA VAL A 15 4.29 1.30 -10.70
C VAL A 15 3.20 0.82 -11.65
N ILE A 16 2.88 -0.48 -11.66
CA ILE A 16 1.84 -1.03 -12.54
C ILE A 16 0.47 -0.43 -12.21
N PHE A 17 0.13 -0.34 -10.93
CA PHE A 17 -1.14 0.26 -10.48
C PHE A 17 -1.18 1.77 -10.71
N ILE A 18 -0.06 2.47 -10.53
CA ILE A 18 0.02 3.92 -10.78
C ILE A 18 -0.21 4.23 -12.26
N LEU A 19 0.50 3.54 -13.16
CA LEU A 19 0.34 3.77 -14.61
C LEU A 19 -1.07 3.38 -15.08
N SER A 20 -1.58 2.25 -14.58
CA SER A 20 -2.96 1.80 -14.88
C SER A 20 -4.00 2.80 -14.40
N GLY A 21 -3.87 3.32 -13.17
CA GLY A 21 -4.78 4.32 -12.61
C GLY A 21 -4.74 5.65 -13.36
N ILE A 22 -3.55 6.13 -13.74
CA ILE A 22 -3.41 7.33 -14.58
C ILE A 22 -4.11 7.14 -15.92
N GLY A 23 -3.92 5.98 -16.58
CA GLY A 23 -4.58 5.69 -17.85
C GLY A 23 -6.11 5.80 -17.76
N LYS A 24 -6.70 5.23 -16.71
CA LYS A 24 -8.14 5.29 -16.46
C LYS A 24 -8.67 6.69 -16.13
N ILE A 25 -7.84 7.56 -15.55
CA ILE A 25 -8.20 8.95 -15.22
C ILE A 25 -8.06 9.87 -16.43
N VAL A 26 -7.06 9.63 -17.29
CA VAL A 26 -6.81 10.40 -18.51
C VAL A 26 -7.87 10.11 -19.57
N ASP A 27 -8.28 8.85 -19.69
CA ASP A 27 -9.37 8.45 -20.59
C ASP A 27 -10.43 7.61 -19.87
N PRO A 28 -11.31 8.27 -19.08
CA PRO A 28 -12.42 7.59 -18.44
C PRO A 28 -13.46 7.06 -19.42
N ALA A 29 -13.63 7.74 -20.56
CA ALA A 29 -14.64 7.39 -21.56
C ALA A 29 -14.27 6.07 -22.26
N GLY A 30 -13.03 5.95 -22.75
CA GLY A 30 -12.55 4.70 -23.34
C GLY A 30 -12.54 3.54 -22.34
N THR A 31 -12.23 3.82 -21.08
CA THR A 31 -12.32 2.81 -20.01
C THR A 31 -13.77 2.39 -19.74
N ALA A 32 -14.72 3.32 -19.72
CA ALA A 32 -16.14 3.04 -19.50
C ALA A 32 -16.71 2.17 -20.64
N GLU A 33 -16.42 2.52 -21.89
CA GLU A 33 -16.80 1.73 -23.07
C GLU A 33 -16.19 0.31 -23.01
N TYR A 34 -14.94 0.19 -22.58
CA TYR A 34 -14.30 -1.11 -22.39
C TYR A 34 -14.97 -1.94 -21.28
N ILE A 35 -15.32 -1.33 -20.15
CA ILE A 35 -16.03 -2.02 -19.06
C ILE A 35 -17.39 -2.51 -19.53
N GLU A 36 -18.15 -1.69 -20.24
CA GLU A 36 -19.50 -2.04 -20.72
C GLU A 36 -19.48 -3.07 -21.85
N SER A 37 -18.41 -3.10 -22.65
CA SER A 37 -18.26 -4.10 -23.73
C SER A 37 -17.84 -5.48 -23.23
N VAL A 38 -17.08 -5.55 -22.13
CA VAL A 38 -16.52 -6.81 -21.61
C VAL A 38 -17.30 -7.34 -20.41
N THR A 39 -18.01 -6.48 -19.68
CA THR A 39 -18.68 -6.84 -18.42
C THR A 39 -20.09 -6.26 -18.33
N THR A 40 -20.91 -6.80 -17.42
CA THR A 40 -22.24 -6.25 -17.11
C THR A 40 -22.19 -5.08 -16.12
N LEU A 41 -20.99 -4.58 -15.80
CA LEU A 41 -20.78 -3.51 -14.85
C LEU A 41 -21.01 -2.14 -15.51
N PRO A 42 -21.51 -1.14 -14.77
CA PRO A 42 -21.70 0.20 -15.31
C PRO A 42 -20.35 0.89 -15.58
N GLY A 43 -20.22 1.56 -16.73
CA GLY A 43 -19.02 2.29 -17.11
C GLY A 43 -18.67 3.46 -16.17
N SER A 44 -19.61 3.90 -15.33
CA SER A 44 -19.37 4.89 -14.27
C SER A 44 -18.33 4.46 -13.24
N LEU A 45 -17.99 3.15 -13.18
CA LEU A 45 -16.93 2.61 -12.33
C LEU A 45 -15.51 2.89 -12.86
N ALA A 46 -15.35 3.33 -14.10
CA ALA A 46 -14.04 3.64 -14.69
C ALA A 46 -13.24 4.66 -13.87
N LEU A 47 -13.87 5.78 -13.50
CA LEU A 47 -13.23 6.84 -12.70
C LEU A 47 -12.91 6.38 -11.27
N PRO A 48 -13.87 5.83 -10.50
CA PRO A 48 -13.60 5.31 -9.16
C PRO A 48 -12.50 4.27 -9.11
N THR A 49 -12.47 3.33 -10.06
CA THR A 49 -11.43 2.30 -10.13
C THR A 49 -10.07 2.89 -10.49
N GLY A 50 -10.00 3.84 -11.42
CA GLY A 50 -8.77 4.57 -11.75
C GLY A 50 -8.19 5.33 -10.56
N VAL A 51 -9.03 6.08 -9.84
CA VAL A 51 -8.61 6.80 -8.62
C VAL A 51 -8.18 5.83 -7.53
N PHE A 52 -8.91 4.73 -7.34
CA PHE A 52 -8.57 3.70 -6.37
C PHE A 52 -7.20 3.06 -6.64
N GLU A 53 -6.95 2.64 -7.89
CA GLU A 53 -5.65 2.08 -8.29
C GLU A 53 -4.51 3.07 -8.10
N LEU A 54 -4.71 4.34 -8.48
CA LEU A 54 -3.70 5.37 -8.35
C LEU A 54 -3.34 5.65 -6.89
N VAL A 55 -4.36 5.86 -6.04
CA VAL A 55 -4.17 6.17 -4.62
C VAL A 55 -3.52 5.01 -3.89
N LEU A 56 -4.04 3.78 -4.07
CA LEU A 56 -3.46 2.60 -3.44
C LEU A 56 -2.08 2.25 -4.00
N GLY A 57 -1.85 2.41 -5.31
CA GLY A 57 -0.54 2.26 -5.92
C GLY A 57 0.50 3.21 -5.30
N LEU A 58 0.13 4.47 -5.11
CA LEU A 58 1.01 5.46 -4.47
C LEU A 58 1.26 5.13 -2.98
N MET A 59 0.23 4.74 -2.23
CA MET A 59 0.39 4.29 -0.84
C MET A 59 1.30 3.07 -0.75
N LEU A 60 1.19 2.12 -1.69
CA LEU A 60 2.05 0.95 -1.78
C LEU A 60 3.50 1.35 -2.08
N ALA A 61 3.73 2.29 -3.00
CA ALA A 61 5.07 2.79 -3.33
C ALA A 61 5.76 3.42 -2.10
N VAL A 62 5.06 4.36 -1.44
CA VAL A 62 5.55 5.06 -0.25
C VAL A 62 5.74 4.09 0.92
N GLY A 63 4.95 3.01 0.97
CA GLY A 63 4.97 2.05 2.06
C GLY A 63 4.06 2.43 3.22
N LEU A 64 2.99 3.18 2.93
CA LEU A 64 1.96 3.53 3.91
C LEU A 64 0.92 2.41 3.97
N MET A 65 0.59 1.93 5.17
CA MET A 65 -0.43 0.88 5.40
C MET A 65 -0.27 -0.34 4.48
N THR A 66 0.97 -0.75 4.20
CA THR A 66 1.32 -1.75 3.16
C THR A 66 0.49 -3.02 3.20
N ARG A 67 0.18 -3.55 4.39
CA ARG A 67 -0.66 -4.74 4.53
C ARG A 67 -2.09 -4.52 4.01
N VAL A 68 -2.73 -3.45 4.44
CA VAL A 68 -4.11 -3.13 4.04
C VAL A 68 -4.16 -2.82 2.54
N VAL A 69 -3.21 -2.01 2.07
CA VAL A 69 -3.11 -1.65 0.65
C VAL A 69 -2.87 -2.87 -0.22
N ALA A 70 -1.96 -3.76 0.19
CA ALA A 70 -1.63 -4.97 -0.56
C ALA A 70 -2.82 -5.93 -0.67
N ILE A 71 -3.61 -6.13 0.41
CA ILE A 71 -4.75 -7.04 0.34
C ILE A 71 -5.90 -6.46 -0.48
N LEU A 72 -6.13 -5.13 -0.41
CA LEU A 72 -7.10 -4.43 -1.24
C LEU A 72 -6.73 -4.53 -2.72
N LEU A 73 -5.48 -4.23 -3.07
CA LEU A 73 -4.99 -4.35 -4.45
C LEU A 73 -5.00 -5.81 -4.94
N ALA A 74 -4.68 -6.79 -4.08
CA ALA A 74 -4.70 -8.20 -4.45
C ALA A 74 -6.12 -8.67 -4.76
N GLY A 75 -7.08 -8.35 -3.90
CA GLY A 75 -8.49 -8.64 -4.14
C GLY A 75 -9.01 -7.97 -5.40
N PHE A 76 -8.71 -6.68 -5.58
CA PHE A 76 -9.05 -5.95 -6.79
C PHE A 76 -8.46 -6.58 -8.06
N THR A 77 -7.20 -6.97 -8.03
CA THR A 77 -6.50 -7.59 -9.18
C THR A 77 -7.10 -8.95 -9.54
N LEU A 78 -7.50 -9.75 -8.56
CA LEU A 78 -8.17 -11.03 -8.78
C LEU A 78 -9.58 -10.84 -9.34
N LEU A 79 -10.35 -9.88 -8.82
CA LEU A 79 -11.65 -9.51 -9.36
C LEU A 79 -11.50 -9.05 -10.82
N ALA A 80 -10.54 -8.17 -11.11
CA ALA A 80 -10.27 -7.71 -12.47
C ALA A 80 -9.90 -8.87 -13.41
N ALA A 81 -9.06 -9.81 -12.97
CA ALA A 81 -8.74 -11.00 -13.77
C ALA A 81 -9.97 -11.86 -14.06
N PHE A 82 -10.83 -12.06 -13.06
CA PHE A 82 -12.03 -12.89 -13.20
C PHE A 82 -13.09 -12.26 -14.12
N PHE A 83 -13.31 -10.95 -14.01
CA PHE A 83 -14.32 -10.25 -14.82
C PHE A 83 -13.86 -9.98 -16.25
N PHE A 84 -12.57 -9.69 -16.48
CA PHE A 84 -12.09 -9.21 -17.79
C PHE A 84 -11.33 -10.25 -18.62
N HIS A 85 -10.94 -11.40 -18.05
CA HIS A 85 -10.11 -12.40 -18.73
C HIS A 85 -10.66 -13.82 -18.56
N ASN A 86 -11.95 -14.00 -18.82
CA ASN A 86 -12.64 -15.29 -18.65
C ASN A 86 -12.69 -16.13 -19.95
N GLU A 87 -12.23 -15.59 -21.10
CA GLU A 87 -12.12 -16.36 -22.34
C GLU A 87 -10.74 -17.02 -22.45
N LEU A 88 -10.62 -18.20 -21.83
CA LEU A 88 -9.39 -19.01 -21.82
C LEU A 88 -8.99 -19.54 -23.22
N GLY A 89 -9.80 -19.28 -24.26
CA GLY A 89 -9.51 -19.63 -25.65
C GLY A 89 -8.60 -18.64 -26.39
N ASP A 90 -8.44 -17.41 -25.89
CA ASP A 90 -7.55 -16.41 -26.46
C ASP A 90 -6.24 -16.33 -25.65
N GLN A 91 -5.11 -16.59 -26.33
CA GLN A 91 -3.77 -16.55 -25.73
C GLN A 91 -3.46 -15.17 -25.12
N ALA A 92 -3.98 -14.08 -25.68
CA ALA A 92 -3.77 -12.74 -25.17
C ALA A 92 -4.48 -12.54 -23.81
N GLN A 93 -5.73 -13.00 -23.69
CA GLN A 93 -6.49 -12.95 -22.44
C GLN A 93 -5.88 -13.85 -21.37
N LEU A 94 -5.45 -15.07 -21.72
CA LEU A 94 -4.77 -15.98 -20.80
C LEU A 94 -3.49 -15.34 -20.25
N THR A 95 -2.69 -14.69 -21.10
CA THR A 95 -1.47 -14.00 -20.68
C THR A 95 -1.77 -12.85 -19.72
N ALA A 96 -2.83 -12.08 -19.98
CA ALA A 96 -3.26 -10.99 -19.10
C ALA A 96 -3.79 -11.51 -17.75
N ALA A 97 -4.57 -12.59 -17.75
CA ALA A 97 -5.02 -13.27 -16.53
C ALA A 97 -3.84 -13.76 -15.68
N LEU A 98 -2.87 -14.43 -16.30
CA LEU A 98 -1.67 -14.91 -15.62
C LEU A 98 -0.82 -13.76 -15.06
N LYS A 99 -0.73 -12.63 -15.78
CA LYS A 99 -0.08 -11.41 -15.27
C LYS A 99 -0.78 -10.92 -14.00
N ASN A 100 -2.10 -10.83 -14.02
CA ASN A 100 -2.88 -10.40 -12.85
C ASN A 100 -2.76 -11.38 -11.68
N LEU A 101 -2.73 -12.68 -11.96
CA LEU A 101 -2.50 -13.71 -10.93
C LEU A 101 -1.11 -13.57 -10.31
N ALA A 102 -0.07 -13.35 -11.11
CA ALA A 102 1.29 -13.12 -10.64
C ALA A 102 1.39 -11.83 -9.79
N MET A 103 0.72 -10.76 -10.20
CA MET A 103 0.64 -9.51 -9.42
C MET A 103 -0.07 -9.72 -8.08
N ALA A 104 -1.19 -10.44 -8.07
CA ALA A 104 -1.89 -10.80 -6.84
C ALA A 104 -0.98 -11.63 -5.90
N GLY A 105 -0.24 -12.60 -6.42
CA GLY A 105 0.76 -13.36 -5.66
C GLY A 105 1.87 -12.46 -5.08
N GLY A 106 2.40 -11.54 -5.88
CA GLY A 106 3.38 -10.55 -5.42
C GLY A 106 2.84 -9.65 -4.30
N LEU A 107 1.59 -9.20 -4.40
CA LEU A 107 0.92 -8.42 -3.37
C LEU A 107 0.67 -9.23 -2.09
N LEU A 108 0.29 -10.51 -2.20
CA LEU A 108 0.15 -11.41 -1.04
C LEU A 108 1.50 -11.63 -0.33
N LEU A 109 2.61 -11.70 -1.07
CA LEU A 109 3.95 -11.70 -0.47
C LEU A 109 4.22 -10.38 0.25
N VAL A 110 3.87 -9.23 -0.33
CA VAL A 110 4.00 -7.93 0.36
C VAL A 110 3.14 -7.88 1.62
N PHE A 111 1.94 -8.48 1.61
CA PHE A 111 1.09 -8.60 2.79
C PHE A 111 1.74 -9.45 3.89
N ALA A 112 2.25 -10.64 3.53
CA ALA A 112 2.91 -11.57 4.45
C ALA A 112 4.17 -10.94 5.06
N TYR A 113 5.02 -10.35 4.23
CA TYR A 113 6.29 -9.73 4.62
C TYR A 113 6.18 -8.23 4.96
N GLY A 114 4.97 -7.68 5.08
CA GLY A 114 4.74 -6.27 5.42
C GLY A 114 5.33 -5.83 6.77
N GLN A 115 5.83 -6.78 7.57
CA GLN A 115 6.62 -6.58 8.79
C GLN A 115 8.06 -6.10 8.55
N VAL A 116 8.53 -5.95 7.31
CA VAL A 116 9.79 -5.23 7.02
C VAL A 116 9.54 -3.73 7.23
N ARG A 117 9.40 -3.36 8.51
CA ARG A 117 9.37 -2.05 9.15
C ARG A 117 9.16 -0.90 8.17
N GLY A 118 7.90 -0.51 7.99
CA GLY A 118 7.59 0.82 7.51
C GLY A 118 8.31 1.82 8.41
N SER A 119 9.21 2.61 7.83
CA SER A 119 10.00 3.66 8.50
C SER A 119 9.14 4.56 9.41
N PHE A 120 7.84 4.68 9.11
CA PHE A 120 6.88 5.44 9.89
C PHE A 120 6.49 4.82 11.24
N ASP A 121 6.28 3.50 11.32
CA ASP A 121 5.97 2.83 12.60
C ASP A 121 7.19 2.80 13.51
N TYR A 122 8.39 2.55 12.95
CA TYR A 122 9.65 2.65 13.69
C TYR A 122 9.87 4.08 14.23
N MET A 123 9.59 5.11 13.42
CA MET A 123 9.73 6.51 13.82
C MET A 123 8.71 6.91 14.89
N ARG A 124 7.48 6.39 14.82
CA ARG A 124 6.42 6.67 15.81
C ARG A 124 6.73 6.01 17.14
N GLU A 125 7.25 4.78 17.12
CA GLU A 125 7.67 4.05 18.31
C GLU A 125 8.88 4.71 18.96
N ARG A 126 9.90 5.09 18.16
CA ARG A 126 11.06 5.87 18.61
C ARG A 126 10.68 7.23 19.19
N ASN A 127 9.70 7.93 18.60
CA ASN A 127 9.24 9.22 19.13
C ASN A 127 8.45 9.07 20.43
N ARG A 128 7.74 7.95 20.64
CA ARG A 128 7.03 7.66 21.88
C ARG A 128 8.00 7.33 23.02
N THR A 129 8.97 6.46 22.78
CA THR A 129 10.01 6.15 23.77
C THR A 129 10.82 7.39 24.11
N ARG A 130 11.26 8.16 23.11
CA ARG A 130 12.01 9.41 23.34
C ARG A 130 11.22 10.45 24.13
N LYS A 131 9.90 10.59 23.90
CA LYS A 131 9.04 11.46 24.72
C LYS A 131 8.85 10.92 26.14
N ALA A 132 8.79 9.61 26.34
CA ALA A 132 8.70 9.00 27.66
C ALA A 132 10.02 9.19 28.44
N GLU A 133 11.16 8.97 27.81
CA GLU A 133 12.50 9.22 28.36
C GLU A 133 12.68 10.69 28.75
N LEU A 134 12.29 11.64 27.89
CA LEU A 134 12.34 13.07 28.22
C LEU A 134 11.46 13.42 29.42
N ARG A 135 10.27 12.83 29.53
CA ARG A 135 9.38 13.04 30.69
C ARG A 135 9.95 12.45 31.97
N ALA A 136 10.58 11.27 31.89
CA ALA A 136 11.26 10.64 33.01
C ALA A 136 12.43 11.50 33.49
N ALA A 137 13.29 11.95 32.57
CA ALA A 137 14.43 12.82 32.89
C ALA A 137 13.99 14.16 33.52
N HIS A 138 12.91 14.76 33.04
CA HIS A 138 12.34 15.97 33.65
C HIS A 138 11.74 15.72 35.06
N ALA A 139 11.21 14.52 35.33
CA ALA A 139 10.68 14.17 36.64
C ALA A 139 11.80 13.89 37.64
N GLU A 140 12.85 13.18 37.23
CA GLU A 140 14.05 12.92 38.04
C GLU A 140 14.76 14.22 38.42
N GLY A 141 15.04 15.11 37.44
CA GLY A 141 15.68 16.40 37.72
C GLY A 141 14.86 17.30 38.65
N LYS A 142 13.53 17.20 38.62
CA LYS A 142 12.66 17.92 39.56
C LYS A 142 12.73 17.34 40.97
N ALA A 143 12.84 16.01 41.10
CA ALA A 143 12.97 15.33 42.39
C ALA A 143 14.34 15.59 43.05
N GLU A 144 15.43 15.56 42.27
CA GLU A 144 16.78 15.89 42.77
C GLU A 144 16.90 17.36 43.19
N GLY A 145 16.29 18.28 42.44
CA GLY A 145 16.23 19.70 42.83
C GLY A 145 15.45 19.94 44.12
N LEU A 146 14.37 19.19 44.36
CA LEU A 146 13.62 19.26 45.61
C LEU A 146 14.41 18.66 46.80
N ALA A 147 15.14 17.57 46.57
CA ALA A 147 15.94 16.93 47.62
C ALA A 147 17.13 17.79 48.07
N THR A 148 17.78 18.48 47.13
CA THR A 148 18.91 19.38 47.43
C THR A 148 18.51 20.66 48.16
N HIS A 149 17.28 21.14 47.99
CA HIS A 149 16.74 22.27 48.76
C HIS A 149 16.33 21.89 50.19
N THR A 150 15.89 20.66 50.44
CA THR A 150 15.49 20.19 51.78
C THR A 150 16.68 19.87 52.70
N THR A 151 17.86 19.55 52.15
CA THR A 151 19.06 19.22 52.96
C THR A 151 19.93 20.44 53.30
N ALA A 152 19.55 21.64 52.87
CA ALA A 152 20.31 22.87 53.07
C ALA A 152 19.79 23.75 54.23
N ASP A 153 18.70 23.35 54.89
CA ASP A 153 18.14 23.94 56.11
C ASP A 153 18.46 23.06 57.34
#